data_AF-A0A349B0A6-F1
#
_entry.id   AF-A0A349B0A6-F1
#
_cell.length_a   1.000
_cell.length_b   1.000
_cell.length_c   1.000
_cell.angle_alpha   90.00
_cell.angle_beta   90.00
_cell.angle_gamma   90.00
#
_symmetry.space_group_name_H-M   'P 1'
#
loop_
_entity.id
_entity.type
_entity.pdbx_description
1 polymer ?
#
loop_
_entity_poly.entity_id
_entity_poly.type
_entity_poly.pdbx_seq_one_letter_code
_entity_poly.pdbx_strand_id
1 'polypeptide(L)'
;FCAGADLTHVEDRAAAALVRSTLDALSGLPICTIAAVHGPAMGAGMQLALSCDLRVVGPDARFGIPSAKLGLMVDHWTIEKLALLAGHGPARAVLLAADTIDAEAALRTGFAQRAGDTAAAIAWAVEIAALAPLSVAGQKLALDRLSGREVSDPDVEAAFDRVWTSEDRLEGIRAFQDKRAPQFRGA
;
A
#
# COMPACT_ATOMS: atom_id res chain seq x y z
N PHE A 1 4.75 -11.46 -2.89
CA PHE A 1 3.85 -10.71 -3.79
C PHE A 1 4.64 -9.58 -4.44
N CYS A 2 5.09 -8.60 -3.66
CA CYS A 2 6.00 -7.56 -4.10
C CYS A 2 6.73 -7.01 -2.87
N ALA A 3 8.06 -7.00 -2.87
CA ALA A 3 8.85 -6.49 -1.75
C ALA A 3 8.97 -4.96 -1.73
N GLY A 4 8.40 -4.28 -2.74
CA GLY A 4 8.46 -2.85 -2.92
C GLY A 4 9.56 -2.43 -3.89
N ALA A 5 10.06 -1.22 -3.69
CA ALA A 5 11.15 -0.65 -4.46
C ALA A 5 12.47 -1.40 -4.25
N ASP A 6 13.31 -1.42 -5.27
CA ASP A 6 14.69 -1.86 -5.13
C ASP A 6 15.56 -0.73 -4.56
N LEU A 7 15.82 -0.80 -3.25
CA LEU A 7 16.58 0.20 -2.50
C LEU A 7 18.10 0.14 -2.73
N THR A 8 18.58 -0.74 -3.62
CA THR A 8 19.99 -0.71 -4.07
C THR A 8 20.26 0.51 -4.95
N HIS A 9 19.22 1.08 -5.57
CA HIS A 9 19.27 2.35 -6.27
C HIS A 9 18.56 3.41 -5.44
N VAL A 10 19.13 4.63 -5.41
CA VAL A 10 18.45 5.76 -4.77
C VAL A 10 17.23 6.09 -5.64
N GLU A 11 16.03 5.81 -5.13
CA GLU A 11 14.81 6.30 -5.78
C GLU A 11 14.83 7.83 -5.79
N ASP A 12 14.78 8.39 -6.99
CA ASP A 12 14.56 9.81 -7.17
C ASP A 12 13.05 10.12 -7.21
N ARG A 13 12.73 11.42 -7.22
CA ARG A 13 11.35 11.91 -7.30
C ARG A 13 10.62 11.38 -8.56
N ALA A 14 11.33 11.14 -9.65
CA ALA A 14 10.73 10.70 -10.91
C ALA A 14 10.29 9.23 -10.82
N ALA A 15 11.09 8.37 -10.20
CA ALA A 15 10.72 6.99 -9.91
C ALA A 15 9.47 6.91 -9.01
N ALA A 16 9.43 7.71 -7.94
CA ALA A 16 8.28 7.78 -7.04
C ALA A 16 7.00 8.27 -7.78
N ALA A 17 7.12 9.27 -8.65
CA ALA A 17 6.01 9.76 -9.46
C ALA A 17 5.50 8.71 -10.47
N LEU A 18 6.40 7.92 -11.06
CA LEU A 18 6.03 6.83 -11.96
C LEU A 18 5.27 5.72 -11.23
N VAL A 19 5.75 5.32 -10.04
CA VAL A 19 5.04 4.36 -9.18
C VAL A 19 3.65 4.90 -8.85
N ARG A 20 3.54 6.15 -8.41
CA ARG A 20 2.25 6.76 -8.07
C ARG A 20 1.28 6.77 -9.24
N SER A 21 1.70 7.25 -10.41
CA SER A 21 0.84 7.28 -11.60
C SER A 21 0.39 5.88 -12.06
N THR A 22 1.25 4.87 -11.90
CA THR A 22 0.90 3.47 -12.18
C THR A 22 -0.17 2.95 -11.23
N LEU A 23 -0.03 3.24 -9.94
CA LEU A 23 -0.99 2.85 -8.90
C LEU A 23 -2.35 3.54 -9.08
N ASP A 24 -2.34 4.82 -9.47
CA ASP A 24 -3.55 5.57 -9.79
C ASP A 24 -4.26 5.02 -11.03
N ALA A 25 -3.49 4.69 -12.07
CA ALA A 25 -4.04 4.07 -13.28
C ALA A 25 -4.71 2.71 -12.97
N LEU A 26 -4.07 1.88 -12.15
CA LEU A 26 -4.61 0.60 -11.72
C LEU A 26 -5.91 0.77 -10.90
N SER A 27 -5.89 1.63 -9.88
CA SER A 27 -7.07 1.92 -9.06
C SER A 27 -8.21 2.50 -9.90
N GLY A 28 -7.88 3.30 -10.92
CA GLY A 28 -8.84 3.94 -11.82
C GLY A 28 -9.48 3.03 -12.87
N LEU A 29 -9.07 1.77 -13.03
CA LEU A 29 -9.65 0.86 -14.01
C LEU A 29 -11.15 0.63 -13.76
N PRO A 30 -12.01 0.63 -14.79
CA PRO A 30 -13.45 0.43 -14.65
C PRO A 30 -13.86 -1.02 -14.36
N ILE A 31 -12.89 -1.92 -14.23
CA ILE A 31 -13.08 -3.34 -13.90
C ILE A 31 -12.68 -3.61 -12.44
N CYS A 32 -13.21 -4.70 -11.88
CA CYS A 32 -12.78 -5.19 -10.58
C CYS A 32 -11.41 -5.88 -10.69
N THR A 33 -10.47 -5.46 -9.86
CA THR A 33 -9.10 -5.94 -9.78
C THR A 33 -8.91 -6.74 -8.49
N ILE A 34 -8.21 -7.87 -8.58
CA ILE A 34 -7.98 -8.77 -7.44
C ILE A 34 -6.48 -8.97 -7.25
N ALA A 35 -5.96 -8.63 -6.08
CA ALA A 35 -4.61 -8.98 -5.67
C ALA A 35 -4.58 -10.40 -5.08
N ALA A 36 -3.86 -11.31 -5.73
CA ALA A 36 -3.54 -12.63 -5.19
C ALA A 36 -2.21 -12.56 -4.41
N VAL A 37 -2.28 -12.52 -3.09
CA VAL A 37 -1.13 -12.25 -2.20
C VAL A 37 -0.76 -13.51 -1.42
N HIS A 38 0.16 -14.29 -1.95
CA HIS A 38 0.70 -15.51 -1.32
C HIS A 38 2.04 -15.32 -0.57
N GLY A 39 2.46 -14.07 -0.36
CA GLY A 39 3.74 -13.77 0.28
C GLY A 39 3.85 -12.27 0.60
N PRO A 40 5.03 -11.75 0.96
CA PRO A 40 5.19 -10.38 1.41
C PRO A 40 4.73 -9.34 0.35
N ALA A 41 4.03 -8.32 0.83
CA ALA A 41 3.58 -7.11 0.16
C ALA A 41 4.06 -5.90 0.98
N MET A 42 5.27 -5.42 0.67
CA MET A 42 6.00 -4.45 1.49
C MET A 42 6.19 -3.13 0.74
N GLY A 43 6.08 -1.99 1.43
CA GLY A 43 6.29 -0.66 0.84
C GLY A 43 5.40 -0.45 -0.40
N ALA A 44 6.00 -0.23 -1.58
CA ALA A 44 5.26 -0.12 -2.83
C ALA A 44 4.45 -1.38 -3.19
N GLY A 45 4.85 -2.56 -2.69
CA GLY A 45 4.04 -3.77 -2.80
C GLY A 45 2.77 -3.75 -1.96
N MET A 46 2.78 -3.07 -0.81
CA MET A 46 1.56 -2.80 -0.04
C MET A 46 0.66 -1.81 -0.78
N GLN A 47 1.23 -0.75 -1.35
CA GLN A 47 0.49 0.21 -2.16
C GLN A 47 -0.18 -0.46 -3.37
N LEU A 48 0.53 -1.38 -4.05
CA LEU A 48 -0.05 -2.18 -5.13
C LEU A 48 -1.26 -3.01 -4.67
N ALA A 49 -1.18 -3.63 -3.49
CA ALA A 49 -2.31 -4.37 -2.92
C ALA A 49 -3.48 -3.45 -2.50
N LEU A 50 -3.20 -2.22 -2.07
CA LEU A 50 -4.19 -1.19 -1.74
C LEU A 50 -4.90 -0.63 -3.00
N SER A 51 -4.20 -0.56 -4.12
CA SER A 51 -4.76 -0.14 -5.42
C SER A 51 -5.70 -1.17 -6.04
N CYS A 52 -5.66 -2.43 -5.60
CA CYS A 52 -6.64 -3.43 -6.02
C CYS A 52 -7.96 -3.33 -5.25
N ASP A 53 -9.06 -3.71 -5.89
CA ASP A 53 -10.38 -3.67 -5.26
C ASP A 53 -10.52 -4.74 -4.19
N LEU A 54 -10.07 -5.96 -4.51
CA LEU A 54 -10.19 -7.14 -3.67
C LEU A 54 -8.84 -7.81 -3.44
N ARG A 55 -8.73 -8.59 -2.36
CA ARG A 55 -7.53 -9.32 -1.96
C ARG A 55 -7.87 -10.75 -1.57
N VAL A 56 -7.17 -11.70 -2.21
CA VAL A 56 -7.12 -13.11 -1.83
C VAL A 56 -5.75 -13.39 -1.22
N VAL A 57 -5.71 -13.95 -0.03
CA VAL A 57 -4.45 -14.10 0.74
C VAL A 57 -4.12 -15.56 1.03
N GLY A 58 -2.86 -15.92 0.79
CA GLY A 58 -2.28 -17.19 1.26
C GLY A 58 -1.78 -17.08 2.72
N PRO A 59 -1.44 -18.20 3.37
CA PRO A 59 -1.01 -18.22 4.77
C PRO A 59 0.26 -17.39 5.03
N ASP A 60 1.13 -17.29 4.03
CA ASP A 60 2.39 -16.54 4.10
C ASP A 60 2.24 -15.06 3.71
N ALA A 61 1.02 -14.58 3.47
CA ALA A 61 0.76 -13.18 3.20
C ALA A 61 1.19 -12.32 4.41
N ARG A 62 1.93 -11.25 4.12
CA ARG A 62 2.36 -10.23 5.08
C ARG A 62 2.31 -8.88 4.40
N PHE A 63 1.77 -7.88 5.07
CA PHE A 63 1.57 -6.55 4.54
C PHE A 63 2.21 -5.53 5.46
N GLY A 64 2.97 -4.58 4.91
CA GLY A 64 3.62 -3.56 5.74
C GLY A 64 4.22 -2.41 4.94
N ILE A 65 4.44 -1.30 5.63
CA ILE A 65 5.07 -0.10 5.08
C ILE A 65 6.20 0.29 6.04
N PRO A 66 7.45 -0.17 5.80
CA PRO A 66 8.55 0.02 6.74
C PRO A 66 9.16 1.44 6.64
N SER A 67 8.39 2.44 6.18
CA SER A 67 8.92 3.77 5.87
C SER A 67 9.53 4.47 7.09
N ALA A 68 8.94 4.28 8.27
CA ALA A 68 9.48 4.81 9.53
C ALA A 68 10.85 4.22 9.89
N LYS A 69 11.16 2.98 9.48
CA LYS A 69 12.50 2.37 9.66
C LYS A 69 13.55 2.95 8.70
N LEU A 70 13.12 3.69 7.68
CA LEU A 70 13.96 4.24 6.61
C LEU A 70 14.03 5.77 6.62
N GLY A 71 13.38 6.44 7.59
CA GLY A 71 13.28 7.90 7.57
C GLY A 71 12.43 8.42 6.39
N LEU A 72 11.39 7.68 6.02
CA LEU A 72 10.52 7.97 4.88
C LEU A 72 9.05 8.15 5.31
N MET A 73 8.32 8.91 4.52
CA MET A 73 6.87 9.05 4.60
C MET A 73 6.24 8.63 3.27
N VAL A 74 5.18 7.83 3.33
CA VAL A 74 4.32 7.52 2.17
C VAL A 74 3.33 8.65 1.94
N ASP A 75 2.83 8.76 0.72
CA ASP A 75 1.85 9.77 0.32
C ASP A 75 0.51 9.63 1.09
N HIS A 76 -0.24 10.73 1.17
CA HIS A 76 -1.46 10.79 1.99
C HIS A 76 -2.52 9.77 1.57
N TRP A 77 -2.71 9.56 0.26
CA TRP A 77 -3.65 8.57 -0.27
C TRP A 77 -3.35 7.16 0.26
N THR A 78 -2.06 6.80 0.38
CA THR A 78 -1.66 5.50 0.94
C THR A 78 -2.09 5.37 2.40
N ILE A 79 -1.92 6.44 3.19
CA ILE A 79 -2.30 6.47 4.62
C ILE A 79 -3.82 6.29 4.76
N GLU A 80 -4.60 7.03 3.99
CA GLU A 80 -6.06 6.97 4.05
C GLU A 80 -6.63 5.65 3.55
N LYS A 81 -6.16 5.15 2.39
CA LYS A 81 -6.61 3.85 1.87
C LYS A 81 -6.28 2.73 2.84
N LEU A 82 -5.11 2.77 3.48
CA LEU A 82 -4.77 1.79 4.52
C LEU A 82 -5.73 1.90 5.72
N ALA A 83 -5.97 3.11 6.22
CA ALA A 83 -6.89 3.33 7.34
C ALA A 83 -8.33 2.90 7.01
N LEU A 84 -8.78 3.14 5.78
CA LEU A 84 -10.11 2.77 5.31
C LEU A 84 -10.27 1.25 5.16
N LEU A 85 -9.28 0.57 4.57
CA LEU A 85 -9.39 -0.84 4.21
C LEU A 85 -8.97 -1.79 5.34
N ALA A 86 -7.97 -1.43 6.14
CA ALA A 86 -7.51 -2.26 7.26
C ALA A 86 -8.04 -1.80 8.63
N GLY A 87 -8.63 -0.60 8.69
CA GLY A 87 -9.02 0.06 9.93
C GLY A 87 -7.92 0.96 10.48
N HIS A 88 -8.33 2.00 11.21
CA HIS A 88 -7.42 3.03 11.69
C HIS A 88 -6.38 2.50 12.71
N GLY A 89 -6.76 1.54 13.56
CA GLY A 89 -5.84 0.91 14.52
C GLY A 89 -4.69 0.17 13.83
N PRO A 90 -4.96 -0.83 12.97
CA PRO A 90 -3.93 -1.50 12.18
C PRO A 90 -3.08 -0.55 11.34
N ALA A 91 -3.69 0.48 10.73
CA ALA A 91 -2.96 1.49 9.98
C ALA A 91 -1.92 2.23 10.84
N ARG A 92 -2.26 2.61 12.06
CA ARG A 92 -1.33 3.25 13.00
C ARG A 92 -0.18 2.33 13.39
N ALA A 93 -0.45 1.05 13.65
CA ALA A 93 0.60 0.08 13.96
C ALA A 93 1.59 -0.06 12.78
N VAL A 94 1.06 -0.23 11.56
CA VAL A 94 1.88 -0.34 10.35
C VAL A 94 2.71 0.93 10.09
N LEU A 95 2.09 2.12 10.16
CA LEU A 95 2.75 3.36 9.74
C LEU A 95 3.66 3.95 10.82
N LEU A 96 3.27 3.85 12.10
CA LEU A 96 3.99 4.50 13.20
C LEU A 96 4.97 3.55 13.91
N ALA A 97 4.66 2.25 13.97
CA ALA A 97 5.52 1.25 14.62
C ALA A 97 6.23 0.33 13.60
N ALA A 98 5.97 0.50 12.30
CA ALA A 98 6.50 -0.37 11.24
C ALA A 98 6.20 -1.86 11.49
N ASP A 99 5.02 -2.12 12.07
CA ASP A 99 4.43 -3.45 12.21
C ASP A 99 3.92 -3.98 10.86
N THR A 100 3.52 -5.26 10.85
CA THR A 100 2.93 -5.91 9.69
C THR A 100 1.55 -6.48 9.99
N ILE A 101 0.66 -6.47 9.00
CA ILE A 101 -0.60 -7.22 9.02
C ILE A 101 -0.33 -8.59 8.40
N ASP A 102 -0.60 -9.67 9.13
CA ASP A 102 -0.50 -11.03 8.60
C ASP A 102 -1.80 -11.49 7.91
N ALA A 103 -1.78 -12.68 7.32
CA ALA A 103 -2.91 -13.24 6.59
C ALA A 103 -4.19 -13.33 7.45
N GLU A 104 -4.05 -13.75 8.71
CA GLU A 104 -5.18 -13.92 9.62
C GLU A 104 -5.76 -12.56 10.02
N ALA A 105 -4.90 -11.61 10.40
CA ALA A 105 -5.31 -10.24 10.71
C ALA A 105 -5.95 -9.57 9.51
N ALA A 106 -5.41 -9.77 8.30
CA ALA A 106 -5.96 -9.23 7.07
C ALA A 106 -7.39 -9.71 6.81
N LEU A 107 -7.66 -11.01 7.01
CA LEU A 107 -9.00 -11.58 6.89
C LEU A 107 -9.93 -11.06 7.99
N ARG A 108 -9.44 -11.01 9.23
CA ARG A 108 -10.23 -10.60 10.40
C ARG A 108 -10.65 -9.13 10.35
N THR A 109 -9.81 -8.24 9.81
CA THR A 109 -10.13 -6.81 9.68
C THR A 109 -10.94 -6.49 8.42
N GLY A 110 -11.15 -7.47 7.52
CA GLY A 110 -11.76 -7.26 6.22
C GLY A 110 -10.81 -6.61 5.20
N PHE A 111 -9.54 -6.41 5.56
CA PHE A 111 -8.51 -5.96 4.63
C PHE A 111 -8.41 -6.92 3.44
N ALA A 112 -8.35 -8.24 3.71
CA ALA A 112 -8.50 -9.28 2.71
C ALA A 112 -9.88 -9.94 2.80
N GLN A 113 -10.45 -10.35 1.66
CA GLN A 113 -11.82 -10.86 1.59
C GLN A 113 -11.89 -12.39 1.55
N ARG A 114 -10.85 -13.05 1.02
CA ARG A 114 -10.80 -14.53 0.96
C ARG A 114 -9.41 -15.04 1.29
N ALA A 115 -9.35 -16.17 1.97
CA ALA A 115 -8.16 -17.01 2.00
C ALA A 115 -8.07 -17.80 0.69
N GLY A 116 -6.87 -18.03 0.18
CA GLY A 116 -6.68 -18.82 -1.03
C GLY A 116 -5.38 -18.50 -1.76
N ASP A 117 -5.23 -19.11 -2.93
CA ASP A 117 -4.10 -18.92 -3.82
C ASP A 117 -4.52 -18.18 -5.11
N THR A 118 -3.62 -18.16 -6.09
CA THR A 118 -3.89 -17.57 -7.40
C THR A 118 -5.06 -18.24 -8.12
N ALA A 119 -5.25 -19.55 -7.97
CA ALA A 119 -6.38 -20.25 -8.60
C ALA A 119 -7.72 -19.80 -7.99
N ALA A 120 -7.77 -19.63 -6.66
CA ALA A 120 -8.94 -19.09 -5.98
C ALA A 120 -9.25 -17.65 -6.42
N ALA A 121 -8.23 -16.81 -6.61
CA ALA A 121 -8.39 -15.45 -7.13
C ALA A 121 -8.93 -15.44 -8.58
N ILE A 122 -8.41 -16.31 -9.45
CA ILE A 122 -8.88 -16.44 -10.84
C ILE A 122 -10.33 -16.93 -10.87
N ALA A 123 -10.67 -17.94 -10.08
CA ALA A 123 -12.05 -18.44 -10.01
C ALA A 123 -13.02 -17.34 -9.58
N TRP A 124 -12.65 -16.53 -8.58
CA TRP A 124 -13.47 -15.39 -8.16
C TRP A 124 -13.56 -14.28 -9.22
N ALA A 125 -12.46 -14.02 -9.95
CA ALA A 125 -12.49 -13.09 -11.06
C ALA A 125 -13.45 -13.54 -12.18
N VAL A 126 -13.50 -14.85 -12.48
CA VAL A 126 -14.45 -15.43 -13.45
C VAL A 126 -15.89 -15.24 -12.97
N GLU A 127 -16.18 -15.47 -11.69
CA GLU A 127 -17.49 -15.20 -11.10
C GLU A 127 -17.89 -13.71 -11.26
N ILE A 128 -16.98 -12.79 -10.93
CA ILE A 128 -17.23 -11.34 -11.01
C ILE A 128 -17.39 -10.89 -12.46
N ALA A 129 -16.63 -11.46 -13.40
CA ALA A 129 -16.72 -11.14 -14.82
C ALA A 129 -18.07 -11.53 -15.45
N ALA A 130 -18.82 -12.44 -14.82
CA ALA A 130 -20.18 -12.79 -15.23
C ALA A 130 -21.25 -11.82 -14.71
N LEU A 131 -20.90 -10.89 -13.83
CA LEU A 131 -21.81 -9.87 -13.29
C LEU A 131 -22.02 -8.72 -14.30
N ALA A 132 -23.05 -7.90 -14.06
CA ALA A 132 -23.35 -6.73 -14.90
C ALA A 132 -22.19 -5.71 -14.88
N PRO A 133 -21.45 -5.50 -15.99
CA PRO A 133 -20.21 -4.71 -15.96
C PRO A 133 -20.42 -3.25 -15.55
N LEU A 134 -21.51 -2.62 -16.00
CA LEU A 134 -21.83 -1.24 -15.65
C LEU A 134 -22.18 -1.08 -14.16
N SER A 135 -22.82 -2.09 -13.56
CA SER A 135 -23.11 -2.08 -12.13
C SER A 135 -21.83 -2.17 -11.31
N VAL A 136 -20.92 -3.09 -11.66
CA VAL A 136 -19.62 -3.25 -11.00
C VAL A 136 -18.79 -1.96 -11.13
N ALA A 137 -18.68 -1.42 -12.35
CA ALA A 137 -17.94 -0.18 -12.61
C ALA A 137 -18.51 1.02 -11.84
N GLY A 138 -19.83 1.20 -11.85
CA GLY A 138 -20.50 2.28 -11.14
C GLY A 138 -20.36 2.19 -9.62
N GLN A 139 -20.47 0.98 -9.05
CA GLN A 139 -20.25 0.73 -7.63
C GLN A 139 -18.81 0.98 -7.22
N LYS A 140 -17.84 0.48 -7.99
CA LYS A 140 -16.41 0.76 -7.79
C LYS A 140 -16.13 2.26 -7.80
N LEU A 141 -16.65 2.97 -8.81
CA LEU A 141 -16.49 4.42 -8.89
C LEU A 141 -17.04 5.12 -7.64
N ALA A 142 -18.22 4.73 -7.16
CA ALA A 142 -18.80 5.32 -5.95
C ALA A 142 -17.93 5.03 -4.71
N LEU A 143 -17.47 3.79 -4.53
CA LEU A 143 -16.59 3.40 -3.43
C LEU A 143 -15.27 4.19 -3.43
N ASP A 144 -14.65 4.36 -4.59
CA ASP A 144 -13.40 5.13 -4.74
C ASP A 144 -13.56 6.64 -4.54
N ARG A 145 -14.80 7.14 -4.48
CA ARG A 145 -15.08 8.55 -4.16
C ARG A 145 -15.36 8.77 -2.69
N LEU A 146 -15.64 7.72 -1.90
CA LEU A 146 -15.82 7.82 -0.45
C LEU A 146 -14.55 8.26 0.27
N SER A 147 -13.38 7.91 -0.26
CA SER A 147 -12.09 8.28 0.34
C SER A 147 -11.64 9.71 -0.03
N GLY A 148 -12.41 10.49 -0.80
CA GLY A 148 -11.98 11.79 -1.30
C GLY A 148 -10.84 11.62 -2.33
N ARG A 149 -11.08 11.91 -3.62
CA ARG A 149 -10.00 11.76 -4.62
C ARG A 149 -8.93 12.86 -4.56
N GLU A 150 -9.12 13.88 -3.76
CA GLU A 150 -8.14 14.93 -3.50
C GLU A 150 -8.01 15.10 -1.99
N VAL A 151 -7.10 14.34 -1.41
CA VAL A 151 -6.70 14.60 -0.01
C VAL A 151 -5.35 15.30 -0.05
N SER A 152 -5.39 16.52 -0.56
CA SER A 152 -4.32 17.48 -0.35
C SER A 152 -4.64 18.20 0.95
N ASP A 153 -3.97 17.77 2.01
CA ASP A 153 -3.95 18.49 3.27
C ASP A 153 -2.61 19.23 3.35
N PRO A 154 -2.59 20.58 3.39
CA PRO A 154 -1.34 21.34 3.37
C PRO A 154 -0.36 20.98 4.49
N ASP A 155 -0.86 20.60 5.67
CA ASP A 155 -0.02 20.24 6.81
C ASP A 155 0.61 18.85 6.60
N VAL A 156 -0.14 17.92 6.00
CA VAL A 156 0.35 16.59 5.63
C VAL A 156 1.38 16.68 4.50
N GLU A 157 1.14 17.50 3.48
CA GLU A 157 2.10 17.74 2.40
C GLU A 157 3.39 18.40 2.91
N ALA A 158 3.27 19.40 3.79
CA ALA A 158 4.42 20.00 4.44
C ALA A 158 5.19 18.99 5.31
N ALA A 159 4.50 18.04 5.96
CA ALA A 159 5.14 16.97 6.71
C ALA A 159 5.88 15.98 5.79
N PHE A 160 5.26 15.62 4.67
CA PHE A 160 5.88 14.78 3.65
C PHE A 160 7.18 15.42 3.15
N ASP A 161 7.14 16.70 2.73
CA ASP A 161 8.33 17.40 2.24
C ASP A 161 9.45 17.47 3.28
N ARG A 162 9.13 17.78 4.54
CA ARG A 162 10.13 17.79 5.63
C ARG A 162 10.86 16.46 5.76
N VAL A 163 10.13 15.34 5.74
CA VAL A 163 10.74 14.00 5.82
C VAL A 163 11.61 13.73 4.60
N TRP A 164 11.12 14.07 3.41
CA TRP A 164 11.82 13.78 2.15
C TRP A 164 13.09 14.61 1.94
N THR A 165 13.25 15.74 2.63
CA THR A 165 14.46 16.57 2.62
C THR A 165 15.36 16.39 3.84
N SER A 166 15.00 15.52 4.79
CA SER A 166 15.72 15.34 6.06
C SER A 166 17.07 14.62 5.93
N GLU A 167 17.95 14.82 6.92
CA GLU A 167 19.17 14.02 7.08
C GLU A 167 18.83 12.58 7.46
N ASP A 168 17.76 12.39 8.23
CA ASP A 168 17.25 11.08 8.64
C ASP A 168 16.91 10.16 7.45
N ARG A 169 16.40 10.72 6.35
CA ARG A 169 16.18 9.95 5.12
C ARG A 169 17.48 9.39 4.57
N LEU A 170 18.52 10.23 4.49
CA LEU A 170 19.83 9.82 3.98
C LEU A 170 20.48 8.78 4.90
N GLU A 171 20.37 8.99 6.21
CA GLU A 171 20.85 8.04 7.21
C GLU A 171 20.10 6.71 7.17
N GLY A 172 18.77 6.72 7.06
CA GLY A 172 17.95 5.52 6.99
C GLY A 172 18.28 4.64 5.80
N ILE A 173 18.40 5.24 4.61
CA ILE A 173 18.81 4.55 3.38
C ILE A 173 20.23 3.97 3.54
N ARG A 174 21.19 4.79 4.02
CA ARG A 174 22.57 4.35 4.21
C ARG A 174 22.69 3.22 5.22
N ALA A 175 22.02 3.34 6.38
CA ALA A 175 22.05 2.31 7.42
C ALA A 175 21.46 0.98 6.93
N PHE A 176 20.40 1.03 6.12
CA PHE A 176 19.82 -0.15 5.47
C PHE A 176 20.83 -0.83 4.52
N GLN A 177 21.50 -0.05 3.66
CA GLN A 177 22.52 -0.55 2.74
C GLN A 177 23.73 -1.15 3.47
N ASP A 178 24.17 -0.48 4.55
CA ASP A 178 25.28 -0.90 5.41
C ASP A 178 24.90 -2.06 6.36
N LYS A 179 23.61 -2.48 6.39
CA LYS A 179 23.07 -3.50 7.31
C LYS A 179 23.35 -3.20 8.79
N ARG A 180 23.20 -1.94 9.19
CA ARG A 180 23.39 -1.45 10.57
C ARG A 180 22.14 -0.74 11.08
N ALA A 181 22.07 -0.51 12.38
CA ALA A 181 21.01 0.32 12.96
C ALA A 181 21.18 1.80 12.54
N PRO A 182 20.09 2.49 12.16
CA PRO A 182 20.13 3.93 11.85
C PRO A 182 20.24 4.78 13.12
N GLN A 183 20.85 5.96 12.98
CA GLN A 183 20.93 6.98 14.03
C GLN A 183 20.09 8.21 13.67
N PHE A 184 18.78 8.11 13.88
CA PHE A 184 17.85 9.20 13.59
C PHE A 184 17.96 10.35 14.61
N ARG A 185 17.82 11.59 14.13
CA ARG A 185 17.92 12.83 14.91
C ARG A 185 16.67 13.70 14.86
N GLY A 186 15.72 13.38 13.98
CA GLY A 186 14.52 14.18 13.75
C GLY A 186 14.79 15.49 13.00
N ALA A 187 15.82 15.52 12.15
CA ALA A 187 16.26 16.68 11.39
C ALA A 187 16.57 16.32 9.93
#